data_AF-A0A6A7G4G2-F1
#
_entry.id   AF-A0A6A7G4G2-F1
#
_cell.length_a   1.000
_cell.length_b   1.000
_cell.length_c   1.000
_cell.angle_alpha   90.00
_cell.angle_beta   90.00
_cell.angle_gamma   90.00
#
_symmetry.space_group_name_H-M   'P 1'
#
loop_
_entity.id
_entity.type
_entity.pdbx_description
1 polymer ?
#
loop_
_entity_poly.entity_id
_entity_poly.type
_entity_poly.pdbx_seq_one_letter_code
_entity_poly.pdbx_strand_id
1 'polypeptide(L)'
;KIFDHYVGSKELDRENADNFTAMYSDRLMWYPVDTIAYLHSEDLQSKRKKKKTFVYEFAHRGTQSVIDEFHLDIGRNWVSHGDDLIYLFGSTEKCLFCFKGPMKNEEDKKISEMMVKMWTNFAATGNPTPDNEPTTWQPFSAAQPHVLVIDMQPHMSDPDTKSQIREFWRQLPLKANLILFPTSVVNITNIEISIEADATPNDDVVTDEPVTVASEGTVDNSHVNIANVQNVDQQPRKDEL
;
A
#
# COMPACT_ATOMS: atom_id res chain seq x y z
N LYS A 1 -4.35 14.04 -9.17
CA LYS A 1 -4.98 12.70 -9.03
C LYS A 1 -4.68 12.06 -7.67
N ILE A 2 -3.46 11.57 -7.44
CA ILE A 2 -3.08 10.93 -6.18
C ILE A 2 -3.08 11.95 -5.04
N PHE A 3 -2.35 13.05 -5.24
CA PHE A 3 -2.33 14.14 -4.25
C PHE A 3 -3.75 14.64 -3.97
N ASP A 4 -4.55 14.95 -4.99
CA ASP A 4 -5.94 15.40 -4.82
C ASP A 4 -6.83 14.37 -4.09
N HIS A 5 -6.63 13.06 -4.30
CA HIS A 5 -7.42 12.01 -3.65
C HIS A 5 -7.18 11.95 -2.14
N TYR A 6 -5.94 12.21 -1.69
CA TYR A 6 -5.58 12.14 -0.27
C TYR A 6 -5.59 13.51 0.41
N VAL A 7 -4.94 14.50 -0.19
CA VAL A 7 -4.66 15.81 0.40
C VAL A 7 -5.58 16.90 -0.14
N GLY A 8 -6.11 16.73 -1.35
CA GLY A 8 -6.94 17.74 -2.03
C GLY A 8 -6.12 18.93 -2.55
N SER A 9 -6.77 20.09 -2.73
CA SER A 9 -6.15 21.32 -3.23
C SER A 9 -5.50 22.20 -2.15
N LYS A 10 -5.23 21.63 -0.97
CA LYS A 10 -4.71 22.37 0.19
C LYS A 10 -3.19 22.53 0.13
N GLU A 11 -2.68 23.60 0.73
CA GLU A 11 -1.26 23.70 1.08
C GLU A 11 -0.90 22.63 2.12
N LEU A 12 0.29 22.04 2.02
CA LEU A 12 0.75 21.04 2.99
C LEU A 12 1.01 21.71 4.35
N ASP A 13 0.34 21.24 5.39
CA ASP A 13 0.44 21.77 6.74
C ASP A 13 0.40 20.63 7.78
N ARG A 14 0.51 20.99 9.06
CA ARG A 14 0.49 19.99 10.14
C ARG A 14 -0.86 19.30 10.30
N GLU A 15 -1.95 19.91 9.86
CA GLU A 15 -3.31 19.38 10.00
C GLU A 15 -3.60 18.29 8.96
N ASN A 16 -2.95 18.34 7.80
CA ASN A 16 -3.12 17.36 6.72
C ASN A 16 -2.02 16.30 6.62
N ALA A 17 -1.08 16.29 7.56
CA ALA A 17 0.04 15.35 7.56
C ALA A 17 -0.39 13.89 7.63
N ASP A 18 -1.50 13.56 8.30
CA ASP A 18 -2.04 12.20 8.33
C ASP A 18 -2.44 11.71 6.93
N ASN A 19 -3.09 12.56 6.13
CA ASN A 19 -3.49 12.22 4.77
C ASN A 19 -2.29 12.08 3.84
N PHE A 20 -1.31 12.97 4.00
CA PHE A 20 -0.06 12.90 3.24
C PHE A 20 0.73 11.63 3.59
N THR A 21 0.80 11.27 4.87
CA THR A 21 1.40 10.02 5.33
C THR A 21 0.63 8.80 4.83
N ALA A 22 -0.70 8.82 4.87
CA ALA A 22 -1.54 7.74 4.33
C ALA A 22 -1.28 7.55 2.82
N MET A 23 -1.14 8.63 2.05
CA MET A 23 -0.81 8.57 0.62
C MET A 23 0.49 7.79 0.36
N TYR A 24 1.55 8.10 1.12
CA TYR A 24 2.83 7.41 0.97
C TYR A 24 2.78 5.98 1.51
N SER A 25 2.16 5.77 2.67
CA SER A 25 1.99 4.44 3.27
C SER A 25 1.22 3.50 2.35
N ASP A 26 0.14 3.98 1.75
CA ASP A 26 -0.67 3.19 0.82
C ASP A 26 0.13 2.87 -0.44
N ARG A 27 0.82 3.86 -1.01
CA ARG A 27 1.60 3.69 -2.24
C ARG A 27 2.80 2.75 -2.06
N LEU A 28 3.56 2.92 -0.98
CA LEU A 28 4.85 2.26 -0.81
C LEU A 28 4.75 0.92 -0.11
N MET A 29 3.79 0.75 0.79
CA MET A 29 3.69 -0.43 1.64
C MET A 29 2.39 -1.18 1.40
N TRP A 30 1.25 -0.56 1.68
CA TRP A 30 -0.01 -1.29 1.78
C TRP A 30 -0.46 -1.85 0.43
N TYR A 31 -0.58 -1.05 -0.64
CA TYR A 31 -1.09 -1.51 -1.94
C TYR A 31 -0.23 -2.62 -2.57
N PRO A 32 1.12 -2.54 -2.56
CA PRO A 32 1.97 -3.64 -2.99
C PRO A 32 1.80 -4.92 -2.15
N VAL A 33 1.76 -4.82 -0.82
CA VAL A 33 1.58 -5.97 0.08
C VAL A 33 0.24 -6.64 -0.17
N ASP A 34 -0.81 -5.83 -0.26
CA ASP A 34 -2.17 -6.26 -0.54
C ASP A 34 -2.29 -6.97 -1.91
N THR A 35 -1.70 -6.38 -2.95
CA THR A 35 -1.61 -7.00 -4.29
C THR A 35 -0.89 -8.36 -4.24
N ILE A 36 0.24 -8.43 -3.55
CA ILE A 36 1.02 -9.67 -3.41
C ILE A 36 0.24 -10.71 -2.60
N ALA A 37 -0.51 -10.31 -1.58
CA ALA A 37 -1.32 -11.22 -0.78
C ALA A 37 -2.38 -11.92 -1.63
N TYR A 38 -3.09 -11.18 -2.49
CA TYR A 38 -4.03 -11.76 -3.46
C TYR A 38 -3.33 -12.73 -4.41
N LEU A 39 -2.31 -12.27 -5.13
CA LEU A 39 -1.58 -13.10 -6.10
C LEU A 39 -1.00 -14.36 -5.45
N HIS A 40 -0.45 -14.24 -4.24
CA HIS A 40 0.10 -15.37 -3.51
C HIS A 40 -1.00 -16.32 -3.02
N SER A 41 -2.14 -15.81 -2.54
CA SER A 41 -3.26 -16.64 -2.10
C SER A 41 -3.94 -17.40 -3.26
N GLU A 42 -3.96 -16.83 -4.45
CA GLU A 42 -4.62 -17.37 -5.64
C GLU A 42 -3.67 -18.12 -6.60
N ASP A 43 -2.38 -18.19 -6.31
CA ASP A 43 -1.39 -18.88 -7.15
C ASP A 43 -1.66 -20.39 -7.23
N LEU A 44 -2.48 -20.76 -8.21
CA LEU A 44 -2.88 -22.13 -8.54
C LEU A 44 -1.72 -22.96 -9.11
N GLN A 45 -0.64 -22.32 -9.56
CA GLN A 45 0.52 -22.98 -10.15
C GLN A 45 1.50 -23.48 -9.07
N SER A 46 1.30 -23.06 -7.82
CA SER A 46 2.12 -23.51 -6.71
C SER A 46 2.03 -25.02 -6.50
N LYS A 47 3.17 -25.72 -6.58
CA LYS A 47 3.26 -27.15 -6.22
C LYS A 47 3.10 -27.41 -4.72
N ARG A 48 3.03 -26.36 -3.89
CA ARG A 48 2.89 -26.45 -2.43
C ARG A 48 1.44 -26.80 -2.06
N LYS A 49 1.20 -28.08 -1.77
CA LYS A 49 -0.10 -28.54 -1.23
C LYS A 49 -0.41 -27.77 0.07
N LYS A 50 -1.65 -27.25 0.20
CA LYS A 50 -2.15 -26.52 1.39
C LYS A 50 -1.42 -25.19 1.71
N LYS A 51 -0.96 -24.47 0.68
CA LYS A 51 -0.44 -23.10 0.81
C LYS A 51 -1.43 -22.21 1.57
N LYS A 52 -0.93 -21.47 2.55
CA LYS A 52 -1.69 -20.45 3.27
C LYS A 52 -0.91 -19.14 3.22
N THR A 53 -1.60 -18.04 2.94
CA THR A 53 -1.07 -16.69 3.05
C THR A 53 -1.55 -16.13 4.38
N PHE A 54 -0.68 -15.48 5.15
CA PHE A 54 -1.06 -14.78 6.37
C PHE A 54 -0.58 -13.34 6.26
N VAL A 55 -1.45 -12.38 6.59
CA VAL A 55 -1.16 -10.95 6.49
C VAL A 55 -1.43 -10.33 7.86
N TYR A 56 -0.58 -9.39 8.29
CA TYR A 56 -0.78 -8.60 9.50
C TYR A 56 -0.66 -7.11 9.22
N GLU A 57 -1.29 -6.32 10.10
CA GLU A 57 -1.08 -4.89 10.26
C GLU A 57 -0.58 -4.66 11.69
N PHE A 58 0.61 -4.10 11.84
CA PHE A 58 1.13 -3.76 13.16
C PHE A 58 0.57 -2.40 13.57
N ALA A 59 -0.21 -2.38 14.66
CA ALA A 59 -0.99 -1.23 15.11
C ALA A 59 -0.65 -0.79 16.54
N HIS A 60 0.43 -1.31 17.12
CA HIS A 60 0.87 -0.96 18.47
C HIS A 60 1.91 0.16 18.45
N ARG A 61 1.55 1.33 18.99
CA ARG A 61 2.49 2.42 19.28
C ARG A 61 3.02 2.28 20.71
N GLY A 62 4.09 1.52 20.89
CA GLY A 62 4.70 1.36 22.22
C GLY A 62 5.61 2.50 22.63
N THR A 63 6.37 2.30 23.70
CA THR A 63 7.20 3.35 24.32
C THR A 63 8.40 3.80 23.49
N GLN A 64 8.80 2.99 22.52
CA GLN A 64 9.84 3.29 21.54
C GLN A 64 9.26 3.16 20.13
N SER A 65 9.69 4.05 19.24
CA SER A 65 9.42 4.00 17.81
C SER A 65 10.66 4.47 17.05
N VAL A 66 10.85 3.99 15.83
CA VAL A 66 11.91 4.45 14.93
C VAL A 66 11.77 5.96 14.68
N ILE A 67 10.54 6.48 14.62
CA ILE A 67 10.33 7.91 14.35
C ILE A 67 10.78 8.83 15.49
N ASP A 68 10.91 8.32 16.73
CA ASP A 68 11.36 9.10 17.89
C ASP A 68 12.75 9.71 17.69
N GLU A 69 13.60 9.05 16.90
CA GLU A 69 14.99 9.45 16.63
C GLU A 69 15.09 10.73 15.78
N PHE A 70 14.01 11.08 15.06
CA PHE A 70 13.96 12.33 14.29
C PHE A 70 13.57 13.54 15.14
N HIS A 71 13.17 13.33 16.40
CA HIS A 71 12.78 14.38 17.34
C HIS A 71 11.72 15.35 16.79
N LEU A 72 10.73 14.82 16.07
CA LEU A 72 9.63 15.57 15.47
C LEU A 72 8.37 15.47 16.33
N ASP A 73 7.65 16.58 16.50
CA ASP A 73 6.33 16.57 17.15
C ASP A 73 5.26 15.92 16.27
N ILE A 74 5.40 16.10 14.95
CA ILE A 74 4.48 15.54 13.96
C ILE A 74 4.68 14.04 13.84
N GLY A 75 3.59 13.28 13.81
CA GLY A 75 3.63 11.83 13.72
C GLY A 75 4.12 11.11 14.98
N ARG A 76 4.26 11.81 16.11
CA ARG A 76 4.69 11.21 17.40
C ARG A 76 3.85 9.99 17.84
N ASN A 77 2.58 9.94 17.42
CA ASN A 77 1.64 8.86 17.76
C ASN A 77 1.48 7.82 16.63
N TRP A 78 2.17 7.99 15.50
CA TRP A 78 2.10 7.02 14.40
C TRP A 78 2.91 5.77 14.72
N VAL A 79 2.48 4.65 14.14
CA VAL A 79 3.29 3.44 14.03
C VAL A 79 4.10 3.55 12.75
N SER A 80 5.41 3.64 12.89
CA SER A 80 6.32 3.96 11.79
C SER A 80 6.93 2.73 11.15
N HIS A 81 7.54 2.91 9.98
CA HIS A 81 8.22 1.83 9.29
C HIS A 81 9.36 1.25 10.14
N GLY A 82 9.32 -0.06 10.39
CA GLY A 82 10.31 -0.78 11.19
C GLY A 82 10.00 -0.83 12.68
N ASP A 83 8.92 -0.22 13.16
CA ASP A 83 8.53 -0.30 14.57
C ASP A 83 8.26 -1.75 15.01
N ASP A 84 7.71 -2.59 14.12
CA ASP A 84 7.45 -4.00 14.37
C ASP A 84 8.74 -4.82 14.64
N LEU A 85 9.88 -4.40 14.06
CA LEU A 85 11.18 -5.02 14.30
C LEU A 85 11.66 -4.82 15.75
N ILE A 86 11.25 -3.75 16.41
CA ILE A 86 11.52 -3.52 17.84
C ILE A 86 10.93 -4.66 18.67
N TYR A 87 9.75 -5.17 18.30
CA TYR A 87 9.06 -6.22 19.05
C TYR A 87 9.53 -7.62 18.66
N LEU A 88 9.99 -7.82 17.43
CA LEU A 88 10.57 -9.10 17.00
C LEU A 88 11.99 -9.32 17.55
N PHE A 89 12.79 -8.26 17.71
CA PHE A 89 14.21 -8.36 18.03
C PHE A 89 14.63 -7.63 19.31
N GLY A 90 13.71 -6.94 20.00
CA GLY A 90 14.01 -6.07 21.14
C GLY A 90 14.03 -6.69 22.52
N SER A 91 13.76 -7.98 22.62
CA SER A 91 13.89 -8.74 23.88
C SER A 91 15.34 -9.06 24.26
N THR A 92 16.31 -8.80 23.37
CA THR A 92 17.72 -9.05 23.64
C THR A 92 18.46 -7.78 24.07
N GLU A 93 19.48 -7.91 24.92
CA GLU A 93 20.33 -6.78 25.33
C GLU A 93 21.06 -6.10 24.16
N LYS A 94 21.14 -6.77 23.00
CA LYS A 94 21.75 -6.29 21.75
C LYS A 94 20.70 -5.96 20.70
N CYS A 95 19.57 -5.38 21.12
CA CYS A 95 18.53 -4.98 20.20
C CYS A 95 19.06 -3.95 19.18
N LEU A 96 19.19 -4.38 17.91
CA LEU A 96 19.65 -3.54 16.81
C LEU A 96 18.67 -2.41 16.46
N PHE A 97 17.42 -2.53 16.89
CA PHE A 97 16.33 -1.60 16.58
C PHE A 97 15.86 -0.79 17.81
N CYS A 98 16.50 -0.94 18.97
CA CYS A 98 16.10 -0.26 20.20
C CYS A 98 17.06 0.88 20.50
N PHE A 99 16.68 2.09 20.09
CA PHE A 99 17.51 3.28 20.20
C PHE A 99 17.69 3.76 21.64
N LYS A 100 16.78 3.40 22.56
CA LYS A 100 16.80 3.82 23.98
C LYS A 100 17.16 2.67 24.94
N GLY A 101 17.70 1.57 24.41
CA GLY A 101 18.05 0.37 25.18
C GLY A 101 16.90 -0.65 25.27
N PRO A 102 17.06 -1.69 26.10
CA PRO A 102 16.12 -2.82 26.13
C PRO A 102 14.71 -2.40 26.54
N MET A 103 13.72 -3.13 26.04
CA MET A 103 12.30 -2.91 26.33
C MET A 103 12.00 -3.10 27.83
N LYS A 104 11.51 -2.03 28.48
CA LYS A 104 11.23 -2.02 29.93
C LYS A 104 9.75 -2.10 30.26
N ASN A 105 8.89 -1.55 29.40
CA ASN A 105 7.45 -1.53 29.60
C ASN A 105 6.86 -2.94 29.45
N GLU A 106 5.99 -3.34 30.39
CA GLU A 106 5.41 -4.69 30.43
C GLU A 106 4.38 -4.95 29.33
N GLU A 107 3.68 -3.93 28.85
CA GLU A 107 2.76 -4.05 27.71
C GLU A 107 3.55 -4.30 26.42
N ASP A 108 4.60 -3.52 26.18
CA ASP A 108 5.49 -3.72 25.04
C ASP A 108 6.11 -5.13 25.06
N LYS A 109 6.52 -5.63 26.24
CA LYS A 109 7.06 -6.99 26.39
C LYS A 109 6.05 -8.06 26.00
N LYS A 110 4.78 -7.91 26.40
CA LYS A 110 3.71 -8.83 26.03
C LYS A 110 3.50 -8.86 24.51
N ILE A 111 3.52 -7.70 23.85
CA ILE A 111 3.46 -7.63 22.38
C ILE A 111 4.66 -8.35 21.76
N SER A 112 5.87 -8.13 22.27
CA SER A 112 7.09 -8.80 21.80
C SER A 112 7.01 -10.31 21.93
N GLU A 113 6.63 -10.83 23.10
CA GLU A 113 6.48 -12.27 23.35
C GLU A 113 5.45 -12.89 22.40
N MET A 114 4.32 -12.22 22.21
CA MET A 114 3.25 -12.65 21.31
C MET A 114 3.71 -12.68 19.84
N MET A 115 4.39 -11.63 19.37
CA MET A 115 4.94 -11.59 18.01
C MET A 115 6.00 -12.67 17.80
N VAL A 116 6.97 -12.80 18.71
CA VAL A 116 8.01 -13.84 18.62
C VAL A 116 7.37 -15.23 18.57
N LYS A 117 6.36 -15.49 19.39
CA LYS A 117 5.61 -16.75 19.36
C LYS A 117 4.92 -17.00 18.01
N MET A 118 4.17 -16.03 17.48
CA MET A 118 3.49 -16.18 16.18
C MET A 118 4.48 -16.43 15.03
N TRP A 119 5.61 -15.71 15.01
CA TRP A 119 6.63 -15.89 13.97
C TRP A 119 7.36 -17.23 14.08
N THR A 120 7.74 -17.64 15.30
CA THR A 120 8.41 -18.93 15.52
C THR A 120 7.48 -20.11 15.24
N ASN A 121 6.20 -20.00 15.57
CA ASN A 121 5.17 -20.97 15.20
C ASN A 121 5.00 -21.09 13.69
N PHE A 122 4.95 -19.96 12.97
CA PHE A 122 4.88 -19.98 11.52
C PHE A 122 6.13 -20.62 10.91
N ALA A 123 7.32 -20.31 11.42
CA ALA A 123 8.56 -20.92 10.96
C ALA A 123 8.61 -22.44 11.21
N ALA A 124 8.11 -22.89 12.36
CA ALA A 124 8.12 -24.30 12.74
C ALA A 124 7.04 -25.14 12.03
N THR A 125 5.85 -24.58 11.80
CA THR A 125 4.65 -25.34 11.42
C THR A 125 3.96 -24.84 10.14
N GLY A 126 4.28 -23.65 9.67
CA GLY A 126 3.53 -22.96 8.61
C GLY A 126 2.18 -22.38 9.08
N ASN A 127 1.87 -22.42 10.37
CA ASN A 127 0.70 -21.79 10.99
C ASN A 127 1.17 -20.91 12.17
N PRO A 128 0.90 -19.59 12.18
CA PRO A 128 1.33 -18.72 13.27
C PRO A 128 0.58 -18.95 14.60
N THR A 129 -0.63 -19.52 14.57
CA THR A 129 -1.44 -19.80 15.77
C THR A 129 -1.95 -21.25 15.79
N PRO A 130 -1.05 -22.24 15.96
CA PRO A 130 -1.42 -23.65 15.93
C PRO A 130 -2.13 -24.11 17.22
N ASP A 131 -1.84 -23.47 18.35
CA ASP A 131 -2.22 -23.94 19.70
C ASP A 131 -3.37 -23.12 20.28
N ASN A 132 -4.59 -23.24 19.74
CA ASN A 132 -5.84 -22.64 20.28
C ASN A 132 -5.65 -21.30 21.02
N GLU A 133 -4.91 -20.38 20.39
CA GLU A 133 -4.62 -19.07 20.97
C GLU A 133 -5.93 -18.27 21.10
N PRO A 134 -6.01 -17.28 22.01
CA PRO A 134 -7.20 -16.44 22.16
C PRO A 134 -7.68 -15.82 20.84
N THR A 135 -6.74 -15.51 19.94
CA THR A 135 -7.02 -15.06 18.58
C THR A 135 -6.40 -16.02 17.58
N THR A 136 -7.23 -16.60 16.71
CA THR A 136 -6.77 -17.40 15.58
C THR A 136 -6.40 -16.48 14.42
N TRP A 137 -5.13 -16.49 14.02
CA TRP A 137 -4.68 -15.78 12.82
C TRP A 137 -5.10 -16.58 11.59
N GLN A 138 -6.17 -16.12 10.94
CA GLN A 138 -6.78 -16.80 9.80
C GLN A 138 -5.98 -16.55 8.51
N PRO A 139 -5.92 -17.53 7.59
CA PRO A 139 -5.26 -17.34 6.31
C PRO A 139 -6.05 -16.36 5.43
N PHE A 140 -5.31 -15.49 4.76
CA PHE A 140 -5.81 -14.58 3.75
C PHE A 140 -6.27 -15.35 2.50
N SER A 141 -7.41 -14.92 1.94
CA SER A 141 -7.90 -15.39 0.64
C SER A 141 -8.68 -14.27 -0.07
N ALA A 142 -8.81 -14.35 -1.40
CA ALA A 142 -9.59 -13.38 -2.15
C ALA A 142 -11.07 -13.28 -1.71
N ALA A 143 -11.65 -14.38 -1.21
CA ALA A 143 -13.02 -14.40 -0.68
C ALA A 143 -13.14 -13.79 0.73
N GLN A 144 -12.07 -13.85 1.51
CA GLN A 144 -11.98 -13.42 2.90
C GLN A 144 -10.61 -12.76 3.15
N PRO A 145 -10.41 -11.52 2.65
CA PRO A 145 -9.11 -10.83 2.72
C PRO A 145 -8.91 -10.19 4.09
N HIS A 146 -9.01 -10.98 5.15
CA HIS A 146 -8.79 -10.52 6.51
C HIS A 146 -7.30 -10.32 6.80
N VAL A 147 -7.00 -9.34 7.64
CA VAL A 147 -5.66 -9.06 8.14
C VAL A 147 -5.67 -9.21 9.65
N LEU A 148 -4.63 -9.80 10.25
CA LEU A 148 -4.48 -9.77 11.69
C LEU A 148 -3.98 -8.38 12.11
N VAL A 149 -4.79 -7.63 12.85
CA VAL A 149 -4.35 -6.39 13.48
C VAL A 149 -3.63 -6.77 14.78
N ILE A 150 -2.37 -6.37 14.89
CA ILE A 150 -1.53 -6.64 16.06
C ILE A 150 -1.43 -5.37 16.89
N ASP A 151 -2.22 -5.34 17.96
CA ASP A 151 -2.16 -4.37 19.05
C ASP A 151 -2.22 -5.12 20.40
N MET A 152 -2.60 -4.44 21.48
CA MET A 152 -2.76 -5.04 22.82
C MET A 152 -3.77 -6.19 22.88
N GLN A 153 -4.72 -6.25 21.94
CA GLN A 153 -5.72 -7.31 21.82
C GLN A 153 -5.86 -7.69 20.33
N PRO A 154 -4.96 -8.57 19.83
CA PRO A 154 -4.97 -8.91 18.42
C PRO A 154 -6.32 -9.43 17.97
N HIS A 155 -6.75 -8.99 16.80
CA HIS A 155 -8.02 -9.38 16.23
C HIS A 155 -7.92 -9.43 14.71
N MET A 156 -8.77 -10.27 14.10
CA MET A 156 -8.91 -10.24 12.65
C MET A 156 -9.72 -9.01 12.26
N SER A 157 -9.24 -8.27 11.25
CA SER A 157 -9.98 -7.16 10.68
C SER A 157 -11.29 -7.63 10.05
N ASP A 158 -12.25 -6.71 9.92
CA ASP A 158 -13.32 -6.89 8.95
C ASP A 158 -12.72 -7.13 7.55
N PRO A 159 -13.34 -7.99 6.72
CA PRO A 159 -12.81 -8.28 5.40
C PRO A 159 -12.94 -7.06 4.47
N ASP A 160 -11.86 -6.76 3.76
CA ASP A 160 -11.79 -5.82 2.64
C ASP A 160 -12.17 -4.35 2.95
N THR A 161 -11.86 -3.88 4.16
CA THR A 161 -12.12 -2.49 4.60
C THR A 161 -11.46 -1.42 3.71
N LYS A 162 -10.39 -1.77 3.00
CA LYS A 162 -9.63 -0.89 2.11
C LYS A 162 -9.87 -1.15 0.62
N SER A 163 -10.96 -1.82 0.25
CA SER A 163 -11.33 -2.12 -1.14
C SER A 163 -11.36 -0.90 -2.07
N GLN A 164 -11.88 0.24 -1.60
CA GLN A 164 -11.95 1.46 -2.40
C GLN A 164 -10.56 2.04 -2.71
N ILE A 165 -9.66 2.01 -1.71
CA ILE A 165 -8.27 2.44 -1.87
C ILE A 165 -7.52 1.50 -2.82
N ARG A 166 -7.70 0.18 -2.67
CA ARG A 166 -7.16 -0.84 -3.58
C ARG A 166 -7.53 -0.52 -5.02
N GLU A 167 -8.81 -0.29 -5.28
CA GLU A 167 -9.31 -0.06 -6.62
C GLU A 167 -8.84 1.28 -7.19
N PHE A 168 -8.81 2.34 -6.37
CA PHE A 168 -8.20 3.61 -6.75
C PHE A 168 -6.76 3.42 -7.25
N TRP A 169 -5.91 2.74 -6.48
CA TRP A 169 -4.52 2.49 -6.87
C TRP A 169 -4.41 1.59 -8.10
N ARG A 170 -5.28 0.59 -8.24
CA ARG A 170 -5.30 -0.35 -9.37
C ARG A 170 -5.63 0.31 -10.70
N GLN A 171 -6.51 1.31 -10.71
CA GLN A 171 -6.93 2.01 -11.91
C GLN A 171 -5.89 2.99 -12.47
N LEU A 172 -4.84 3.32 -11.69
CA LEU A 172 -3.81 4.25 -12.14
C LEU A 172 -2.93 3.64 -13.25
N PRO A 173 -2.45 4.44 -14.21
CA PRO A 173 -1.64 4.00 -15.34
C PRO A 173 -0.16 3.79 -14.93
N LEU A 174 0.05 3.03 -13.86
CA LEU A 174 1.36 2.63 -13.40
C LEU A 174 1.85 1.43 -14.22
N LYS A 175 3.15 1.37 -14.53
CA LYS A 175 3.75 0.26 -15.29
C LYS A 175 3.38 -1.11 -14.71
N ALA A 176 3.39 -1.24 -13.38
CA ALA A 176 2.99 -2.48 -12.70
C ALA A 176 1.51 -2.83 -12.97
N ASN A 177 0.58 -1.87 -12.90
CA ASN A 177 -0.84 -2.12 -13.14
C ASN A 177 -1.12 -2.45 -14.61
N LEU A 178 -0.41 -1.82 -15.56
CA LEU A 178 -0.53 -2.16 -16.98
C LEU A 178 -0.11 -3.61 -17.27
N ILE A 179 0.75 -4.19 -16.44
CA ILE A 179 1.19 -5.59 -16.56
C ILE A 179 0.25 -6.53 -15.79
N LEU A 180 -0.07 -6.19 -14.54
CA LEU A 180 -0.80 -7.08 -13.63
C LEU A 180 -2.33 -7.00 -13.80
N PHE A 181 -2.85 -5.81 -14.13
CA PHE A 181 -4.28 -5.50 -14.16
C PHE A 181 -4.65 -4.65 -15.40
N PRO A 182 -4.30 -5.08 -16.63
CA PRO A 182 -4.45 -4.26 -17.83
C PRO A 182 -5.90 -3.81 -18.09
N THR A 183 -6.88 -4.60 -17.68
CA THR A 183 -8.31 -4.29 -17.84
C THR A 183 -8.85 -3.30 -16.81
N SER A 184 -8.14 -3.10 -15.71
CA SER A 184 -8.52 -2.15 -14.65
C SER A 184 -7.96 -0.75 -14.89
N VAL A 185 -6.93 -0.59 -15.72
CA VAL A 185 -6.34 0.72 -16.00
C VAL A 185 -7.24 1.50 -16.94
N VAL A 186 -7.85 2.58 -16.44
CA VAL A 186 -8.74 3.45 -17.21
C VAL A 186 -7.94 4.61 -17.81
N ASN A 187 -8.27 5.04 -19.04
CA ASN A 187 -7.56 6.13 -19.71
C ASN A 187 -7.87 7.48 -19.04
N ILE A 188 -6.81 8.07 -18.46
CA ILE A 188 -6.66 9.36 -17.75
C ILE A 188 -7.03 10.67 -18.46
N THR A 189 -7.85 10.71 -19.50
CA THR A 189 -8.19 11.99 -20.17
C THR A 189 -9.60 12.47 -19.84
N ASN A 190 -9.64 13.67 -19.23
CA ASN A 190 -10.77 14.55 -18.94
C ASN A 190 -11.39 14.41 -17.54
N ILE A 191 -10.81 15.14 -16.58
CA ILE A 191 -11.60 15.78 -15.53
C ILE A 191 -11.71 17.25 -15.96
N GLU A 192 -12.90 17.66 -16.41
CA GLU A 192 -13.22 19.08 -16.50
C GLU A 192 -13.26 19.61 -15.08
N ILE A 193 -12.24 20.39 -14.72
CA ILE A 193 -12.25 21.18 -13.50
C ILE A 193 -13.12 22.39 -13.81
N SER A 194 -14.37 22.38 -13.34
CA SER A 194 -15.17 23.60 -13.26
C SER A 194 -14.55 24.48 -12.18
N ILE A 195 -13.68 25.39 -12.61
CA ILE A 195 -13.22 26.50 -11.79
C ILE A 195 -14.40 27.47 -11.72
N GLU A 196 -15.03 27.60 -10.55
CA GLU A 196 -15.92 28.72 -10.29
C GLU A 196 -15.07 30.00 -10.41
N ALA A 197 -15.28 30.74 -11.49
CA ALA A 197 -14.70 32.06 -11.68
C ALA A 197 -15.44 33.02 -10.76
N ASP A 198 -14.84 33.32 -9.61
CA ASP A 198 -15.22 34.51 -8.85
C ASP A 198 -13.99 35.36 -8.53
N ALA A 199 -13.84 36.41 -9.33
CA ALA A 199 -13.37 37.75 -8.97
C ALA A 199 -13.03 38.48 -10.29
N THR A 200 -13.98 39.26 -10.78
CA THR A 200 -13.75 40.24 -11.85
C THR A 200 -12.59 41.18 -11.46
N PRO A 201 -11.51 41.32 -12.24
CA PRO A 201 -10.59 42.42 -12.09
C PRO A 201 -11.18 43.66 -12.77
N ASN A 202 -11.15 44.78 -12.06
CA ASN A 202 -11.56 46.10 -12.54
C ASN A 202 -10.98 46.43 -13.92
N ASP A 203 -11.85 46.97 -14.79
CA ASP A 203 -11.48 47.64 -16.02
C ASP A 203 -10.57 48.84 -15.72
N ASP A 204 -9.30 48.75 -16.11
CA ASP A 204 -8.51 49.92 -16.48
C ASP A 204 -7.79 49.61 -17.80
N VAL A 205 -8.34 50.21 -18.85
CA VAL A 205 -7.88 50.18 -20.24
C VAL A 205 -6.68 51.12 -20.39
N VAL A 206 -5.52 50.60 -20.84
CA VAL A 206 -4.57 51.37 -21.66
C VAL A 206 -3.95 50.46 -22.73
N THR A 207 -4.05 50.92 -23.97
CA THR A 207 -3.64 50.32 -25.24
C THR A 207 -2.16 50.59 -25.57
N ASP A 208 -1.43 49.63 -26.17
CA ASP A 208 -0.97 49.71 -27.59
C ASP A 208 0.07 48.64 -28.00
N GLU A 209 -0.25 48.03 -29.15
CA GLU A 209 0.56 47.44 -30.24
C GLU A 209 1.34 46.10 -30.16
N PRO A 210 1.44 45.36 -31.31
CA PRO A 210 1.81 43.95 -31.35
C PRO A 210 3.26 43.71 -31.84
N VAL A 211 3.88 42.63 -31.36
CA VAL A 211 5.11 42.10 -31.95
C VAL A 211 4.90 40.64 -32.35
N THR A 212 4.91 40.41 -33.67
CA THR A 212 4.98 39.11 -34.33
C THR A 212 6.41 38.58 -34.38
N VAL A 213 6.69 37.34 -33.96
CA VAL A 213 7.77 36.51 -34.54
C VAL A 213 7.41 35.00 -34.50
N ALA A 214 7.25 34.46 -35.70
CA ALA A 214 7.56 33.14 -36.26
C ALA A 214 7.45 31.82 -35.47
N SER A 215 6.76 30.88 -36.14
CA SER A 215 6.75 29.42 -36.01
C SER A 215 8.09 28.74 -36.32
N GLU A 216 8.36 27.59 -35.69
CA GLU A 216 8.57 26.28 -36.34
C GLU A 216 9.16 25.25 -35.35
N GLY A 217 8.72 23.98 -35.45
CA GLY A 217 9.35 22.85 -34.75
C GLY A 217 8.41 21.70 -34.39
N THR A 218 7.81 21.05 -35.38
CA THR A 218 7.10 19.77 -35.22
C THR A 218 8.12 18.62 -35.23
N VAL A 219 8.08 17.73 -34.24
CA VAL A 219 8.84 16.46 -34.28
C VAL A 219 7.87 15.31 -34.50
N ASP A 220 8.02 14.68 -35.66
CA ASP A 220 7.35 13.47 -36.13
C ASP A 220 7.91 12.23 -35.39
N ASN A 221 7.00 11.39 -34.86
CA ASN A 221 7.32 10.12 -34.21
C ASN A 221 6.58 8.95 -34.89
N SER A 222 6.55 8.95 -36.22
CA SER A 222 6.25 7.74 -36.97
C SER A 222 7.47 6.80 -36.90
N HIS A 223 7.38 5.72 -36.12
CA HIS A 223 7.98 4.38 -36.35
C HIS A 223 8.00 3.55 -35.06
N VAL A 224 6.88 2.91 -34.70
CA VAL A 224 6.92 1.59 -34.06
C VAL A 224 5.80 0.73 -34.65
N ASN A 225 6.18 -0.12 -35.60
CA ASN A 225 5.34 -1.16 -36.19
C ASN A 225 5.12 -2.27 -35.15
N ILE A 226 3.87 -2.50 -34.73
CA ILE A 226 3.49 -3.73 -34.00
C ILE A 226 2.90 -4.69 -35.03
N ALA A 227 3.63 -5.76 -35.33
CA ALA A 227 3.13 -6.85 -36.14
C ALA A 227 2.06 -7.64 -35.37
N ASN A 228 0.88 -7.74 -35.98
CA ASN A 228 -0.20 -8.64 -35.63
C ASN A 228 0.29 -10.09 -35.58
N VAL A 229 -0.01 -10.81 -34.51
CA VAL A 229 -0.13 -12.27 -34.55
C VAL A 229 -1.58 -12.61 -34.23
N GLN A 230 -2.22 -13.22 -35.23
CA GLN A 230 -3.62 -13.63 -35.25
C GLN A 230 -3.86 -14.82 -34.32
N ASN A 231 -5.05 -14.80 -33.71
CA ASN A 231 -5.72 -15.95 -33.13
C ASN A 231 -5.73 -17.15 -34.09
N VAL A 232 -5.33 -18.32 -33.61
CA VAL A 232 -5.85 -19.59 -34.12
C VAL A 232 -6.37 -20.41 -32.95
N ASP A 233 -7.68 -20.57 -32.99
CA ASP A 233 -8.56 -21.39 -32.19
C ASP A 233 -8.28 -22.88 -32.42
N GLN A 234 -7.96 -23.66 -31.37
CA GLN A 234 -8.12 -25.13 -31.37
C GLN A 234 -8.42 -25.67 -29.96
N GLN A 235 -9.68 -26.10 -29.79
CA GLN A 235 -10.16 -26.96 -28.70
C GLN A 235 -9.68 -28.43 -28.85
N PRO A 236 -9.82 -29.27 -27.80
CA PRO A 236 -8.88 -30.35 -27.48
C PRO A 236 -9.22 -31.69 -28.13
N ARG A 237 -8.20 -32.56 -28.27
CA ARG A 237 -8.37 -33.98 -28.60
C ARG A 237 -8.36 -34.83 -27.33
N LYS A 238 -9.35 -35.71 -27.26
CA LYS A 238 -9.48 -36.83 -26.32
C LYS A 238 -8.45 -37.92 -26.63
N ASP A 239 -8.23 -38.74 -25.60
CA ASP A 239 -7.62 -40.07 -25.61
C ASP A 239 -6.08 -40.09 -25.56
N GLU A 240 -5.53 -40.37 -24.37
CA GLU A 240 -4.60 -41.48 -24.10
C GLU A 240 -4.22 -41.52 -22.60
N LEU A 241 -4.65 -42.62 -21.95
CA LEU A 241 -4.20 -43.30 -20.71
C LEU A 241 -3.56 -42.50 -19.55
#